data_AF-A0A3M0ZLV2-F1
#
_entry.id   AF-A0A3M0ZLV2-F1
#
_cell.length_a   1.000
_cell.length_b   1.000
_cell.length_c   1.000
_cell.angle_alpha   90.00
_cell.angle_beta   90.00
_cell.angle_gamma   90.00
#
_symmetry.space_group_name_H-M   'P 1'
#
loop_
_entity.id
_entity.type
_entity.pdbx_description
1 polymer ?
#
loop_
_entity_poly.entity_id
_entity_poly.type
_entity_poly.pdbx_seq_one_letter_code
_entity_poly.pdbx_strand_id
1 'polypeptide(L)'
;MITTLVVDDSVIALKLAKKAYGDICDIDCASDLGEAITLLTNKGYDLFLIDYKLPSGNGLDLIRTIRAMPEYGEKTVIFLISSGMTNELAYAAMKAGANDSFSKSEPPSKIKEAILAQIEKPEIRYVHLDYLITRCVAWMKDNVHYQYSPESGDLVSGPDAERVHMEMERRLFDYYSKGHDVAIYGDDIKLITHSIRLDKEK
;
A
#
# COMPACT_ATOMS: atom_id res chain seq x y z
N MET A 1 9.19 -23.14 -13.39
CA MET A 1 9.53 -21.71 -13.48
C MET A 1 8.24 -20.93 -13.29
N ILE A 2 8.32 -19.74 -12.71
CA ILE A 2 7.16 -18.88 -12.46
C ILE A 2 6.77 -18.24 -13.80
N THR A 3 5.52 -18.35 -14.21
CA THR A 3 5.06 -17.79 -15.49
C THR A 3 4.84 -16.30 -15.32
N THR A 4 5.66 -15.47 -15.94
CA THR A 4 5.73 -14.03 -15.63
C THR A 4 5.45 -13.17 -16.86
N LEU A 5 4.61 -12.15 -16.70
CA LEU A 5 4.45 -11.08 -17.68
C LEU A 5 5.16 -9.82 -17.20
N VAL A 6 6.09 -9.30 -18.00
CA VAL A 6 6.74 -8.00 -17.77
C VAL A 6 6.16 -6.98 -18.75
N VAL A 7 5.67 -5.85 -18.24
CA VAL A 7 5.07 -4.77 -19.03
C VAL A 7 5.87 -3.49 -18.86
N ASP A 8 6.60 -3.09 -19.89
CA ASP A 8 7.47 -1.89 -19.88
C ASP A 8 7.73 -1.44 -21.32
N ASP A 9 7.60 -0.15 -21.62
CA ASP A 9 7.81 0.39 -22.96
C ASP A 9 9.29 0.48 -23.35
N SER A 10 10.19 0.39 -22.37
CA SER A 10 11.62 0.35 -22.58
C SER A 10 12.09 -1.06 -22.95
N VAL A 11 12.47 -1.23 -24.21
CA VAL A 11 13.15 -2.44 -24.72
C VAL A 11 14.37 -2.84 -23.86
N ILE A 12 15.07 -1.86 -23.28
CA ILE A 12 16.21 -2.12 -22.39
C ILE A 12 15.73 -2.71 -21.07
N ALA A 13 14.67 -2.15 -20.46
CA ALA A 13 14.12 -2.67 -19.22
C ALA A 13 13.61 -4.11 -19.37
N LEU A 14 12.89 -4.41 -20.46
CA LEU A 14 12.44 -5.77 -20.78
C LEU A 14 13.60 -6.76 -20.89
N LYS A 15 14.69 -6.39 -21.57
CA LYS A 15 15.90 -7.23 -21.68
C LYS A 15 16.58 -7.43 -20.32
N LEU A 16 16.66 -6.38 -19.51
CA LEU A 16 17.24 -6.46 -18.17
C LEU A 16 16.41 -7.36 -17.25
N ALA A 17 15.08 -7.27 -17.30
CA ALA A 17 14.19 -8.15 -16.54
C ALA A 17 14.40 -9.62 -16.92
N LYS A 18 14.46 -9.93 -18.23
CA LYS A 18 14.79 -11.29 -18.70
C LYS A 18 16.14 -11.78 -18.18
N LYS A 19 17.16 -10.93 -18.21
CA LYS A 19 18.49 -11.28 -17.69
C LYS A 19 18.50 -11.48 -16.17
N ALA A 20 17.78 -10.63 -15.44
CA ALA A 20 17.80 -10.61 -13.98
C ALA A 20 16.99 -11.75 -13.36
N TYR A 21 15.86 -12.11 -13.98
CA TYR A 21 14.89 -13.02 -13.39
C TYR A 21 14.69 -14.30 -14.19
N GLY A 22 15.24 -14.44 -15.40
CA GLY A 22 15.00 -15.58 -16.29
C GLY A 22 15.52 -16.94 -15.81
N ASP A 23 16.26 -16.99 -14.69
CA ASP A 23 16.66 -18.24 -14.05
C ASP A 23 15.58 -18.82 -13.11
N ILE A 24 14.62 -17.99 -12.69
CA ILE A 24 13.44 -18.39 -11.91
C ILE A 24 12.11 -18.13 -12.66
N CYS A 25 12.18 -17.17 -13.59
CA CYS A 25 11.22 -16.62 -14.55
C CYS A 25 11.04 -17.35 -15.88
N ASP A 26 9.84 -17.81 -16.26
CA ASP A 26 9.46 -17.92 -17.69
C ASP A 26 8.80 -16.60 -18.12
N ILE A 27 9.52 -15.74 -18.85
CA ILE A 27 9.15 -14.32 -19.02
C ILE A 27 8.65 -14.02 -20.44
N ASP A 28 7.37 -13.64 -20.51
CA ASP A 28 6.80 -12.91 -21.64
C ASP A 28 6.91 -11.40 -21.41
N CYS A 29 6.95 -10.63 -22.49
CA CYS A 29 7.06 -9.18 -22.43
C CYS A 29 5.94 -8.52 -23.22
N ALA A 30 5.44 -7.40 -22.70
CA ALA A 30 4.59 -6.47 -23.40
C ALA A 30 5.18 -5.06 -23.32
N SER A 31 5.06 -4.31 -24.40
CA SER A 31 5.55 -2.93 -24.52
C SER A 31 4.49 -1.88 -24.18
N ASP A 32 3.22 -2.29 -24.11
CA ASP A 32 2.10 -1.42 -23.75
C ASP A 32 0.93 -2.22 -23.15
N LEU A 33 -0.12 -1.49 -22.77
CA LEU A 33 -1.34 -2.06 -22.20
C LEU A 33 -2.08 -3.01 -23.15
N GLY A 34 -2.11 -2.71 -24.45
CA GLY A 34 -2.84 -3.50 -25.44
C GLY A 34 -2.17 -4.85 -25.69
N GLU A 35 -0.85 -4.87 -25.78
CA GLU A 35 -0.06 -6.10 -25.88
C GLU A 35 -0.21 -6.95 -24.61
N ALA A 36 -0.17 -6.32 -23.42
CA ALA A 36 -0.38 -7.01 -22.15
C ALA A 36 -1.76 -7.69 -22.09
N ILE A 37 -2.83 -6.98 -22.46
CA ILE A 37 -4.20 -7.54 -22.51
C ILE A 37 -4.32 -8.65 -23.56
N THR A 38 -3.66 -8.51 -24.71
CA THR A 38 -3.65 -9.57 -25.73
C THR A 38 -2.97 -10.83 -25.22
N LEU A 39 -1.88 -10.73 -24.46
CA LEU A 39 -1.22 -11.88 -23.86
C LEU A 39 -2.07 -12.52 -22.75
N LEU A 40 -2.70 -11.70 -21.91
CA LEU A 40 -3.61 -12.14 -20.84
C LEU A 40 -4.78 -12.99 -21.35
N THR A 41 -5.31 -12.70 -22.55
CA THR A 41 -6.42 -13.50 -23.12
C THR A 41 -5.98 -14.86 -23.67
N ASN A 42 -4.68 -15.07 -23.90
CA ASN A 42 -4.13 -16.28 -24.51
C ASN A 42 -3.44 -17.20 -23.49
N LYS A 43 -2.91 -16.65 -22.40
CA LYS A 43 -2.07 -17.39 -21.43
C LYS A 43 -2.25 -16.84 -20.01
N GLY A 44 -2.28 -17.74 -19.04
CA GLY A 44 -2.27 -17.41 -17.61
C GLY A 44 -0.87 -17.06 -17.09
N TYR A 45 -0.80 -16.18 -16.09
CA TYR A 45 0.45 -15.73 -15.48
C TYR A 45 0.36 -15.79 -13.95
N ASP A 46 1.45 -16.22 -13.33
CA ASP A 46 1.60 -16.30 -11.88
C ASP A 46 2.06 -14.95 -11.29
N LEU A 47 2.88 -14.21 -12.06
CA LEU A 47 3.51 -12.96 -11.67
C LEU A 47 3.38 -11.89 -12.76
N PHE A 48 3.13 -10.67 -12.34
CA PHE A 48 3.17 -9.48 -13.17
C PHE A 48 4.20 -8.48 -12.65
N LEU A 49 5.10 -8.02 -13.52
CA LEU A 49 6.01 -6.90 -13.27
C LEU A 49 5.61 -5.76 -14.20
N ILE A 50 4.95 -4.73 -13.66
CA ILE A 50 4.27 -3.71 -14.47
C ILE A 50 4.94 -2.36 -14.23
N ASP A 51 5.42 -1.72 -15.29
CA ASP A 51 5.88 -0.33 -15.20
C ASP A 51 4.71 0.62 -14.94
N TYR A 52 4.95 1.62 -14.10
CA TYR A 52 3.95 2.63 -13.80
C TYR A 52 3.59 3.49 -15.00
N LYS A 53 4.59 3.90 -15.80
CA LYS A 53 4.38 4.85 -16.89
C LYS A 53 4.43 4.11 -18.22
N LEU A 54 3.30 4.03 -18.91
CA LEU A 54 3.20 3.39 -20.23
C LEU A 54 2.73 4.43 -21.28
N PRO A 55 2.99 4.21 -22.58
CA PRO A 55 2.63 5.18 -23.63
C PRO A 55 1.13 5.49 -23.72
N SER A 56 0.28 4.48 -23.49
CA SER A 56 -1.18 4.55 -23.64
C SER A 56 -1.94 4.63 -22.32
N GLY A 57 -1.25 4.73 -21.18
CA GLY A 57 -1.88 4.79 -19.86
C GLY A 57 -0.88 4.61 -18.72
N ASN A 58 -1.35 4.12 -17.58
CA ASN A 58 -0.49 3.85 -16.44
C ASN A 58 -0.67 2.41 -15.94
N GLY A 59 0.34 1.90 -15.24
CA GLY A 59 0.34 0.55 -14.70
C GLY A 59 -0.77 0.30 -13.66
N LEU A 60 -1.25 1.33 -12.95
CA LEU A 60 -2.33 1.16 -11.97
C LEU A 60 -3.64 0.71 -12.62
N ASP A 61 -3.94 1.21 -13.81
CA ASP A 61 -5.14 0.80 -14.56
C ASP A 61 -5.05 -0.64 -15.04
N LEU A 62 -3.85 -1.09 -15.43
CA LEU A 62 -3.60 -2.49 -15.76
C LEU A 62 -3.79 -3.39 -14.53
N ILE A 63 -3.25 -3.00 -13.38
CA ILE A 63 -3.40 -3.75 -12.12
C ILE A 63 -4.89 -3.93 -11.80
N ARG A 64 -5.68 -2.84 -11.85
CA ARG A 64 -7.13 -2.91 -11.61
C ARG A 64 -7.83 -3.82 -12.60
N THR A 65 -7.42 -3.78 -13.86
CA THR A 65 -7.98 -4.62 -14.92
C THR A 65 -7.70 -6.10 -14.65
N ILE A 66 -6.46 -6.46 -14.32
CA ILE A 66 -6.07 -7.83 -13.95
C ILE A 66 -6.87 -8.29 -12.73
N ARG A 67 -6.98 -7.46 -11.68
CA ARG A 67 -7.75 -7.82 -10.48
C ARG A 67 -9.26 -7.97 -10.69
N ALA A 68 -9.81 -7.38 -11.75
CA ALA A 68 -11.22 -7.53 -12.10
C ALA A 68 -11.50 -8.81 -12.92
N MET A 69 -10.46 -9.50 -13.41
CA MET A 69 -10.59 -10.73 -14.19
C MET A 69 -10.84 -11.94 -13.27
N PRO A 70 -11.87 -12.77 -13.51
CA PRO A 70 -12.20 -13.92 -12.66
C PRO A 70 -11.07 -14.94 -12.46
N GLU A 71 -10.22 -15.09 -13.48
CA GLU A 71 -9.06 -15.98 -13.48
C GLU A 71 -7.89 -15.50 -12.59
N TYR A 72 -7.85 -14.19 -12.26
CA TYR A 72 -6.80 -13.57 -11.47
C TYR A 72 -7.35 -13.11 -10.12
N GLY A 73 -7.23 -13.99 -9.13
CA GLY A 73 -7.67 -13.73 -7.75
C GLY A 73 -6.57 -13.18 -6.84
N GLU A 74 -6.78 -13.31 -5.53
CA GLU A 74 -5.83 -12.86 -4.51
C GLU A 74 -4.45 -13.53 -4.59
N LYS A 75 -4.39 -14.72 -5.20
CA LYS A 75 -3.16 -15.52 -5.33
C LYS A 75 -2.22 -15.04 -6.44
N THR A 76 -2.68 -14.19 -7.34
CA THR A 76 -1.86 -13.66 -8.43
C THR A 76 -0.93 -12.57 -7.90
N VAL A 77 0.38 -12.70 -8.13
CA VAL A 77 1.37 -11.74 -7.65
C VAL A 77 1.52 -10.61 -8.66
N ILE A 78 1.36 -9.36 -8.22
CA ILE A 78 1.49 -8.18 -9.09
C ILE A 78 2.40 -7.16 -8.43
N PHE A 79 3.49 -6.79 -9.09
CA PHE A 79 4.40 -5.74 -8.65
C PHE A 79 4.35 -4.53 -9.57
N LEU A 80 4.19 -3.34 -8.99
CA LEU A 80 4.37 -2.10 -9.72
C LEU A 80 5.84 -1.68 -9.66
N ILE A 81 6.42 -1.34 -10.80
CA ILE A 81 7.80 -0.87 -10.92
C ILE A 81 7.78 0.58 -11.43
N SER A 82 8.64 1.45 -10.90
CA SER A 82 8.76 2.82 -11.40
C SER A 82 10.15 3.40 -11.18
N SER A 83 10.65 4.24 -12.09
CA SER A 83 11.84 5.05 -11.82
C SER A 83 11.57 6.23 -10.89
N GLY A 84 10.30 6.64 -10.76
CA GLY A 84 9.85 7.72 -9.90
C GLY A 84 9.01 7.20 -8.74
N MET A 85 9.44 6.11 -8.10
CA MET A 85 8.70 5.52 -6.99
C MET A 85 8.71 6.48 -5.79
N THR A 86 7.51 6.87 -5.34
CA THR A 86 7.28 7.64 -4.11
C THR A 86 6.37 6.87 -3.16
N ASN A 87 6.24 7.32 -1.92
CA ASN A 87 5.34 6.70 -0.95
C ASN A 87 3.87 6.78 -1.42
N GLU A 88 3.47 7.88 -2.05
CA GLU A 88 2.12 8.05 -2.61
C GLU A 88 1.85 7.09 -3.77
N LEU A 89 2.85 6.88 -4.63
CA LEU A 89 2.73 5.95 -5.75
C LEU A 89 2.70 4.49 -5.27
N ALA A 90 3.56 4.13 -4.32
CA ALA A 90 3.53 2.82 -3.68
C ALA A 90 2.15 2.55 -3.04
N TYR A 91 1.60 3.53 -2.33
CA TYR A 91 0.25 3.46 -1.78
C TYR A 91 -0.83 3.28 -2.85
N ALA A 92 -0.77 4.07 -3.93
CA ALA A 92 -1.70 3.96 -5.05
C ALA A 92 -1.64 2.58 -5.72
N ALA A 93 -0.44 1.98 -5.80
CA ALA A 93 -0.22 0.62 -6.30
C ALA A 93 -0.92 -0.42 -5.43
N MET A 94 -0.75 -0.35 -4.11
CA MET A 94 -1.40 -1.29 -3.20
C MET A 94 -2.92 -1.15 -3.24
N LYS A 95 -3.44 0.10 -3.29
CA LYS A 95 -4.88 0.36 -3.43
C LYS A 95 -5.45 -0.15 -4.75
N ALA A 96 -4.64 -0.19 -5.81
CA ALA A 96 -5.00 -0.81 -7.08
C ALA A 96 -5.01 -2.35 -7.02
N GLY A 97 -4.39 -2.94 -6.00
CA GLY A 97 -4.30 -4.39 -5.78
C GLY A 97 -2.94 -5.00 -6.09
N ALA A 98 -1.86 -4.20 -6.16
CA ALA A 98 -0.51 -4.75 -6.22
C ALA A 98 -0.13 -5.44 -4.90
N ASN A 99 0.70 -6.48 -4.97
CA ASN A 99 1.28 -7.15 -3.81
C ASN A 99 2.50 -6.41 -3.25
N ASP A 100 3.23 -5.70 -4.11
CA ASP A 100 4.37 -4.85 -3.71
C ASP A 100 4.68 -3.82 -4.81
N SER A 101 5.58 -2.88 -4.51
CA SER A 101 6.04 -1.89 -5.47
C SER A 101 7.52 -1.58 -5.31
N PHE A 102 8.25 -1.46 -6.42
CA PHE A 102 9.70 -1.30 -6.42
C PHE A 102 10.16 -0.11 -7.25
N SER A 103 11.26 0.51 -6.81
CA SER A 103 11.96 1.48 -7.64
C SER A 103 12.83 0.74 -8.67
N LYS A 104 12.88 1.23 -9.92
CA LYS A 104 13.83 0.73 -10.95
C LYS A 104 15.29 0.91 -10.54
N SER A 105 15.57 1.77 -9.55
CA SER A 105 16.92 1.96 -8.99
C SER A 105 17.31 0.89 -7.96
N GLU A 106 16.38 0.06 -7.50
CA GLU A 106 16.68 -1.00 -6.56
C GLU A 106 17.44 -2.15 -7.22
N PRO A 107 18.30 -2.84 -6.46
CA PRO A 107 19.05 -3.97 -7.00
C PRO A 107 18.09 -5.09 -7.41
N PRO A 108 18.31 -5.76 -8.56
CA PRO A 108 17.45 -6.85 -9.01
C PRO A 108 17.32 -7.99 -7.99
N SER A 109 18.32 -8.20 -7.12
CA SER A 109 18.25 -9.19 -6.04
C SER A 109 17.07 -8.95 -5.10
N LYS A 110 16.74 -7.68 -4.80
CA LYS A 110 15.64 -7.34 -3.90
C LYS A 110 14.28 -7.74 -4.49
N ILE A 111 14.06 -7.44 -5.76
CA ILE A 111 12.83 -7.85 -6.47
C ILE A 111 12.79 -9.37 -6.57
N LYS A 112 13.93 -10.03 -6.84
CA LYS A 112 14.02 -11.49 -6.92
C LYS A 112 13.66 -12.17 -5.60
N GLU A 113 14.16 -11.66 -4.48
CA GLU A 113 13.79 -12.14 -3.13
C GLU A 113 12.29 -11.98 -2.89
N ALA A 114 11.70 -10.84 -3.27
CA ALA A 114 10.26 -10.61 -3.15
C ALA A 114 9.43 -11.56 -4.03
N ILE A 115 9.87 -11.85 -5.26
CA ILE A 115 9.24 -12.85 -6.14
C ILE A 115 9.19 -14.21 -5.44
N LEU A 116 10.32 -14.68 -4.92
CA LEU A 116 10.40 -15.99 -4.28
C LEU A 116 9.52 -16.07 -3.02
N ALA A 117 9.52 -15.02 -2.21
CA ALA A 117 8.67 -14.95 -1.01
C ALA A 117 7.17 -14.97 -1.35
N GLN A 118 6.75 -14.19 -2.34
CA GLN A 118 5.33 -14.05 -2.72
C GLN A 118 4.79 -15.23 -3.51
N ILE A 119 5.64 -16.02 -4.17
CA ILE A 119 5.18 -17.25 -4.85
C ILE A 119 4.99 -18.40 -3.85
N GLU A 120 5.85 -18.51 -2.83
CA GLU A 120 5.67 -19.52 -1.77
C GLU A 120 4.44 -19.22 -0.89
N LYS A 121 4.17 -17.93 -0.64
CA LYS A 121 3.00 -17.45 0.09
C LYS A 121 2.48 -16.17 -0.56
N PRO A 122 1.58 -16.28 -1.55
CA PRO A 122 0.98 -15.10 -2.18
C PRO A 122 0.06 -14.44 -1.18
N GLU A 123 0.60 -13.45 -0.49
CA GLU A 123 -0.16 -12.53 0.32
C GLU A 123 -0.32 -11.26 -0.53
N ILE A 124 -1.55 -10.91 -0.89
CA ILE A 124 -1.82 -9.50 -1.15
C ILE A 124 -1.45 -8.82 0.16
N ARG A 125 -0.39 -8.02 0.14
CA ARG A 125 -0.23 -6.95 1.12
C ARG A 125 -1.41 -6.03 0.87
N TYR A 126 -2.55 -6.38 1.46
CA TYR A 126 -3.50 -5.35 1.84
C TYR A 126 -2.63 -4.40 2.63
N VAL A 127 -2.65 -3.12 2.27
CA VAL A 127 -2.33 -2.12 3.27
C VAL A 127 -3.38 -2.37 4.33
N HIS A 128 -3.07 -3.22 5.31
CA HIS A 128 -3.52 -2.97 6.65
C HIS A 128 -3.06 -1.53 6.87
N LEU A 129 -4.05 -0.63 6.84
CA LEU A 129 -3.94 0.76 7.21
C LEU A 129 -3.27 0.74 8.57
N ASP A 130 -1.95 0.80 8.58
CA ASP A 130 -1.32 0.44 9.83
C ASP A 130 -1.51 1.58 10.80
N TYR A 131 -1.38 2.88 10.45
CA TYR A 131 -1.68 3.94 11.43
C TYR A 131 -2.11 5.28 10.80
N LEU A 132 -3.06 5.96 11.45
CA LEU A 132 -3.37 7.37 11.32
C LEU A 132 -2.70 8.11 12.49
N ILE A 133 -1.99 9.23 12.27
CA ILE A 133 -1.48 10.06 13.37
C ILE A 133 -2.46 11.20 13.64
N THR A 134 -3.04 11.22 14.82
CA THR A 134 -3.92 12.30 15.31
C THR A 134 -3.48 12.68 16.71
N ARG A 135 -3.42 13.99 16.99
CA ARG A 135 -2.97 14.52 18.28
C ARG A 135 -4.15 14.65 19.20
N CYS A 136 -4.33 13.67 20.08
CA CYS A 136 -5.29 13.83 21.17
C CYS A 136 -4.62 14.42 22.43
N VAL A 137 -5.33 15.32 23.11
CA VAL A 137 -5.00 15.76 24.46
C VAL A 137 -5.84 14.97 25.44
N ALA A 138 -5.21 14.19 26.32
CA ALA A 138 -5.91 13.45 27.37
C ALA A 138 -5.54 13.99 28.76
N TRP A 139 -6.52 14.09 29.66
CA TRP A 139 -6.33 14.51 31.05
C TRP A 139 -7.35 13.83 31.98
N MET A 140 -7.10 13.89 33.30
CA MET A 140 -8.04 13.43 34.32
C MET A 140 -8.37 14.59 35.27
N LYS A 141 -9.63 14.69 35.69
CA LYS A 141 -10.09 15.63 36.71
C LYS A 141 -11.26 15.03 37.47
N ASP A 142 -11.22 15.08 38.80
CA ASP A 142 -12.30 14.61 39.69
C ASP A 142 -12.74 13.15 39.40
N ASN A 143 -11.78 12.24 39.19
CA ASN A 143 -11.99 10.85 38.77
C ASN A 143 -12.72 10.67 37.43
N VAL A 144 -12.73 11.70 36.58
CA VAL A 144 -13.23 11.64 35.21
C VAL A 144 -12.05 11.79 34.25
N HIS A 145 -11.96 10.88 33.29
CA HIS A 145 -11.01 10.91 32.19
C HIS A 145 -11.60 11.68 31.03
N TYR A 146 -10.74 12.42 30.32
CA TYR A 146 -11.10 13.24 29.18
C TYR A 146 -10.10 13.00 28.05
N GLN A 147 -10.58 13.07 26.81
CA GLN A 147 -9.75 13.10 25.61
C GLN A 147 -10.35 14.08 24.60
N TYR A 148 -9.52 14.93 24.02
CA TYR A 148 -9.90 15.94 23.03
C TYR A 148 -9.06 15.80 21.76
N SER A 149 -9.68 15.87 20.58
CA SER A 149 -8.99 15.96 19.29
C SER A 149 -9.15 17.38 18.71
N PRO A 150 -8.06 18.11 18.47
CA PRO A 150 -8.08 19.38 17.75
C PRO A 150 -8.52 19.26 16.28
N GLU A 151 -8.32 18.08 15.66
CA GLU A 151 -8.63 17.87 14.24
C GLU A 151 -10.12 17.69 13.99
N SER A 152 -10.80 16.91 14.83
CA SER A 152 -12.26 16.67 14.73
C SER A 152 -13.08 17.63 15.58
N GLY A 153 -12.48 18.26 16.60
CA GLY A 153 -13.18 19.04 17.62
C GLY A 153 -13.92 18.18 18.66
N ASP A 154 -13.78 16.86 18.60
CA ASP A 154 -14.44 15.94 19.53
C ASP A 154 -13.84 16.00 20.94
N LEU A 155 -14.71 15.95 21.94
CA LEU A 155 -14.39 15.75 23.36
C LEU A 155 -15.12 14.51 23.87
N VAL A 156 -14.37 13.55 24.39
CA VAL A 156 -14.88 12.33 25.03
C VAL A 156 -14.52 12.36 26.51
N SER A 157 -15.45 11.96 27.37
CA SER A 157 -15.18 11.87 28.81
C SER A 157 -15.93 10.72 29.47
N GLY A 158 -15.41 10.23 30.59
CA GLY A 158 -15.99 9.10 31.30
C GLY A 158 -15.18 8.66 32.52
N PRO A 159 -15.73 7.76 33.35
CA PRO A 159 -15.06 7.28 34.56
C PRO A 159 -13.91 6.30 34.28
N ASP A 160 -13.75 5.84 33.03
CA ASP A 160 -12.79 4.81 32.64
C ASP A 160 -11.94 5.28 31.45
N ALA A 161 -10.63 5.27 31.62
CA ALA A 161 -9.68 5.79 30.63
C ALA A 161 -9.74 5.02 29.30
N GLU A 162 -9.87 3.70 29.37
CA GLU A 162 -9.81 2.82 28.19
C GLU A 162 -11.06 2.99 27.33
N ARG A 163 -12.24 3.09 27.95
CA ARG A 163 -13.50 3.42 27.26
C ARG A 163 -13.48 4.81 26.64
N VAL A 164 -12.91 5.79 27.34
CA VAL A 164 -12.72 7.15 26.78
C VAL A 164 -11.82 7.09 25.55
N HIS A 165 -10.75 6.29 25.61
CA HIS A 165 -9.85 6.10 24.49
C HIS A 165 -10.50 5.43 23.28
N MET A 166 -11.15 4.27 23.48
CA MET A 166 -11.83 3.53 22.42
C MET A 166 -12.92 4.36 21.73
N GLU A 167 -13.70 5.15 22.50
CA GLU A 167 -14.72 6.01 21.93
C GLU A 167 -14.11 7.17 21.12
N MET A 168 -12.99 7.73 21.56
CA MET A 168 -12.27 8.74 20.78
C MET A 168 -11.72 8.15 19.48
N GLU A 169 -11.11 6.95 19.51
CA GLU A 169 -10.64 6.26 18.30
C GLU A 169 -11.77 6.02 17.31
N ARG A 170 -12.93 5.56 17.79
CA ARG A 170 -14.12 5.33 16.96
C ARG A 170 -14.58 6.61 16.25
N ARG A 171 -14.58 7.75 16.94
CA ARG A 171 -14.98 9.05 16.37
C ARG A 171 -13.99 9.56 15.34
N LEU A 172 -12.70 9.42 15.62
CA LEU A 172 -11.65 9.80 14.68
C LEU A 172 -11.71 8.93 13.44
N PHE A 173 -11.94 7.63 13.59
CA PHE A 173 -12.17 6.74 12.46
C PHE A 173 -13.35 7.21 11.59
N ASP A 174 -14.50 7.52 12.18
CA ASP A 174 -15.66 8.07 11.45
C ASP A 174 -15.33 9.41 10.77
N TYR A 175 -14.64 10.31 11.46
CA TYR A 175 -14.20 11.60 10.94
C TYR A 175 -13.33 11.46 9.69
N TYR A 176 -12.27 10.64 9.75
CA TYR A 176 -11.37 10.45 8.60
C TYR A 176 -11.98 9.58 7.50
N SER A 177 -12.90 8.68 7.82
CA SER A 177 -13.64 7.88 6.82
C SER A 177 -14.47 8.74 5.86
N LYS A 178 -14.82 9.98 6.25
CA LYS A 178 -15.54 10.95 5.43
C LYS A 178 -14.65 11.76 4.48
N GLY A 179 -13.35 11.46 4.42
CA GLY A 179 -12.42 12.07 3.45
C GLY A 179 -11.78 13.38 3.91
N HIS A 180 -11.75 13.64 5.22
CA HIS A 180 -11.03 14.79 5.78
C HIS A 180 -9.51 14.56 5.69
N ASP A 181 -8.75 15.59 5.27
CA ASP A 181 -7.30 15.50 5.09
C ASP A 181 -6.59 15.18 6.41
N VAL A 182 -5.66 14.22 6.35
CA VAL A 182 -4.69 13.97 7.41
C VAL A 182 -3.57 15.00 7.24
N ALA A 183 -3.32 15.82 8.26
CA ALA A 183 -2.15 16.69 8.26
C ALA A 183 -0.89 15.82 8.39
N ILE A 184 -0.29 15.44 7.26
CA ILE A 184 0.93 14.64 7.21
C ILE A 184 2.09 15.53 7.68
N TYR A 185 2.62 15.24 8.87
CA TYR A 185 3.87 15.80 9.35
C TYR A 185 4.94 14.70 9.36
N GLY A 186 5.75 14.63 8.29
CA GLY A 186 7.00 13.86 8.24
C GLY A 186 6.90 12.42 7.70
N ASP A 187 8.05 11.93 7.19
CA ASP A 187 8.24 10.70 6.41
C ASP A 187 8.19 9.37 7.20
N ASP A 188 7.70 9.35 8.44
CA ASP A 188 7.57 8.12 9.23
C ASP A 188 6.25 8.15 10.03
N ILE A 189 5.42 7.12 9.87
CA ILE A 189 4.05 7.08 10.42
C ILE A 189 4.01 6.33 11.76
N LYS A 190 3.59 7.01 12.84
CA LYS A 190 3.48 6.49 14.22
C LYS A 190 2.36 7.23 14.99
N LEU A 191 1.31 6.55 15.48
CA LEU A 191 0.32 7.19 16.37
C LEU A 191 0.99 7.53 17.72
N ILE A 192 1.11 8.81 18.06
CA ILE A 192 1.64 9.27 19.35
C ILE A 192 0.55 10.05 20.08
N THR A 193 -0.16 9.38 20.99
CA THR A 193 -1.01 10.05 21.97
C THR A 193 -0.11 10.70 23.02
N HIS A 194 -0.12 12.03 23.12
CA HIS A 194 0.51 12.71 24.25
C HIS A 194 -0.49 12.73 25.42
N SER A 195 -0.39 11.75 26.32
CA SER A 195 -1.11 11.81 27.59
C SER A 195 -0.44 12.84 28.51
N ILE A 196 -1.13 13.94 28.81
CA ILE A 196 -0.65 14.92 29.79
C ILE A 196 -1.37 14.62 31.10
N ARG A 197 -0.66 14.00 32.05
CA ARG A 197 -1.17 13.88 33.42
C ARG A 197 -1.03 15.24 34.10
N LEU A 198 -2.14 15.96 34.23
CA LEU A 198 -2.22 17.17 35.04
C LEU A 198 -2.40 16.74 36.51
N ASP A 199 -1.32 16.32 37.17
CA ASP A 199 -1.35 16.18 38.63
C ASP A 199 -1.43 17.61 39.21
N LYS A 200 -2.59 17.97 39.74
CA LYS A 200 -2.68 19.10 40.67
C LYS A 200 -2.16 18.63 42.03
N GLU A 201 -0.87 18.77 42.27
CA GLU A 201 -0.42 18.97 43.64
C GLU A 201 -0.72 20.42 44.04
N LYS A 202 -1.70 20.53 44.93
CA LYS A 202 -2.11 21.66 45.80
C LYS A 202 -1.63 23.07 45.44
#